data_AF-A0A7K2E6H7-F1
#
_entry.id   AF-A0A7K2E6H7-F1
#
_cell.length_a   1.000
_cell.length_b   1.000
_cell.length_c   1.000
_cell.angle_alpha   90.00
_cell.angle_beta   90.00
_cell.angle_gamma   90.00
#
_symmetry.space_group_name_H-M   'P 1'
#
loop_
_entity.id
_entity.type
_entity.pdbx_description
1 polymer ?
#
loop_
_entity_poly.entity_id
_entity_poly.type
_entity_poly.pdbx_seq_one_letter_code
_entity_poly.pdbx_strand_id
1 'polypeptide(L)'
;MHRIAPLVVLAALAVGCASSQPAPAAPATTSTGRPAASTAPPRPGWCSLYDGWKQAGDTMASIERQHGSKVTTWPDDAYTRWERALTAQMNNADRLWGRTDVPKGWDARARACR
;
A
#
# COMPACT_ATOMS: atom_id res chain seq x y z
N MET A 1 -40.07 18.11 39.43
CA MET A 1 -41.10 19.04 38.94
C MET A 1 -40.84 19.31 37.46
N HIS A 2 -41.53 18.62 36.55
CA HIS A 2 -41.69 19.04 35.16
C HIS A 2 -43.19 18.90 34.88
N ARG A 3 -43.84 20.04 34.64
CA ARG A 3 -45.22 20.12 34.15
C ARG A 3 -45.13 20.06 32.63
N ILE A 4 -45.85 19.13 32.02
CA ILE A 4 -46.31 19.25 30.64
C ILE A 4 -47.83 19.28 30.73
N ALA A 5 -48.40 20.39 30.30
CA ALA A 5 -49.81 20.60 30.01
C ALA A 5 -49.91 21.00 28.52
N PRO A 6 -51.09 21.01 27.90
CA PRO A 6 -51.58 19.86 27.13
C PRO A 6 -51.80 20.21 25.65
N LEU A 7 -52.08 19.14 24.89
CA LEU A 7 -52.70 19.17 23.57
C LEU A 7 -53.88 20.15 23.46
N VAL A 8 -53.97 20.78 22.28
CA VAL A 8 -55.22 21.14 21.60
C VAL A 8 -55.19 20.31 20.30
N VAL A 9 -55.93 19.19 20.16
CA VAL A 9 -57.36 19.04 19.83
C VAL A 9 -57.67 19.67 18.45
N LEU A 10 -58.35 19.12 17.44
CA LEU A 10 -59.43 18.15 17.20
C LEU A 10 -59.08 17.41 15.86
N ALA A 11 -59.36 16.11 15.71
CA ALA A 11 -60.59 15.52 15.10
C ALA A 11 -60.89 16.01 13.66
N ALA A 12 -61.28 15.20 12.67
CA ALA A 12 -61.96 13.92 12.71
C ALA A 12 -61.87 13.20 11.33
N LEU A 13 -61.79 11.87 11.41
CA LEU A 13 -62.59 10.85 10.71
C LEU A 13 -63.08 11.10 9.27
N ALA A 14 -62.61 10.26 8.34
CA ALA A 14 -63.46 9.37 7.53
C ALA A 14 -62.58 8.32 6.81
N VAL A 15 -62.63 7.05 7.23
CA VAL A 15 -63.39 5.96 6.58
C VAL A 15 -62.58 5.25 5.48
N GLY A 16 -62.31 3.97 5.74
CA GLY A 16 -62.07 2.95 4.72
C GLY A 16 -60.61 2.65 4.41
N CYS A 17 -60.10 1.52 4.93
CA CYS A 17 -59.68 0.41 4.07
C CYS A 17 -59.35 -0.80 4.94
N ALA A 18 -60.02 -1.92 4.66
CA ALA A 18 -59.69 -3.22 5.22
C ALA A 18 -58.28 -3.64 4.77
N SER A 19 -57.55 -4.27 5.70
CA SER A 19 -56.51 -5.26 5.48
C SER A 19 -55.35 -4.86 4.56
N SER A 20 -54.20 -4.50 5.13
CA SER A 20 -52.93 -4.54 4.40
C SER A 20 -51.82 -5.07 5.30
N GLN A 21 -51.38 -6.30 4.99
CA GLN A 21 -50.15 -6.91 5.50
C GLN A 21 -48.95 -5.97 5.34
N PRO A 22 -47.93 -6.03 6.22
CA PRO A 22 -46.72 -5.23 6.05
C PRO A 22 -46.02 -5.62 4.73
N ALA A 23 -45.79 -4.61 3.89
CA ALA A 23 -44.98 -4.75 2.69
C ALA A 23 -43.51 -5.00 3.09
N PRO A 24 -42.78 -5.92 2.41
CA PRO A 24 -41.34 -6.09 2.62
C PRO A 24 -40.61 -4.80 2.23
N ALA A 25 -39.67 -4.36 3.08
CA ALA A 25 -38.90 -3.14 2.87
C ALA A 25 -38.15 -3.17 1.52
N ALA A 26 -38.26 -2.09 0.75
CA ALA A 26 -37.51 -1.91 -0.48
C ALA A 26 -35.99 -1.91 -0.20
N PRO A 27 -35.17 -2.57 -1.02
CA PRO A 27 -33.73 -2.56 -0.84
C PRO A 27 -33.20 -1.14 -1.07
N ALA A 28 -32.50 -0.61 -0.06
CA ALA A 28 -31.77 0.65 -0.17
C ALA A 28 -30.74 0.53 -1.30
N THR A 29 -30.81 1.41 -2.28
CA THR A 29 -29.80 1.48 -3.35
C THR A 29 -28.56 2.16 -2.76
N THR A 30 -27.65 1.36 -2.22
CA THR A 30 -26.33 1.83 -1.83
C THR A 30 -25.58 2.26 -3.09
N SER A 31 -25.51 3.56 -3.36
CA SER A 31 -24.54 4.10 -4.30
C SER A 31 -23.15 3.91 -3.69
N THR A 32 -22.54 2.76 -3.96
CA THR A 32 -21.10 2.57 -3.77
C THR A 32 -20.42 3.50 -4.76
N GLY A 33 -20.02 4.68 -4.27
CA GLY A 33 -19.15 5.58 -5.02
C GLY A 33 -17.93 4.81 -5.47
N ARG A 34 -17.74 4.68 -6.78
CA ARG A 34 -16.50 4.16 -7.37
C ARG A 34 -15.35 4.97 -6.75
N PRO A 35 -14.37 4.35 -6.08
CA PRO A 35 -13.21 5.08 -5.62
C PRO A 35 -12.61 5.79 -6.82
N ALA A 36 -12.41 7.11 -6.72
CA ALA A 36 -11.72 7.88 -7.73
C ALA A 36 -10.42 7.14 -8.07
N ALA A 37 -10.20 6.86 -9.36
CA ALA A 37 -8.98 6.22 -9.81
C ALA A 37 -7.80 7.04 -9.26
N SER A 38 -6.98 6.40 -8.42
CA SER A 38 -5.82 7.03 -7.81
C SER A 38 -5.02 7.68 -8.93
N THR A 39 -4.91 9.01 -8.91
CA THR A 39 -4.23 9.80 -9.96
C THR A 39 -2.70 9.69 -9.85
N ALA A 40 -2.20 8.88 -8.92
CA ALA A 40 -0.80 8.58 -8.82
C ALA A 40 -0.35 7.79 -10.06
N PRO A 41 0.67 8.24 -10.79
CA PRO A 41 1.22 7.46 -11.89
C PRO A 41 1.68 6.10 -11.35
N PRO A 42 1.50 5.01 -12.12
CA PRO A 42 1.91 3.69 -11.68
C PRO A 42 3.42 3.66 -11.42
N ARG A 43 3.81 3.00 -10.34
CA ARG A 43 5.22 2.79 -9.98
C ARG A 43 5.97 2.20 -11.18
N PRO A 44 7.10 2.78 -11.62
CA PRO A 44 7.82 2.26 -12.77
C PRO A 44 8.18 0.79 -12.61
N GLY A 45 8.00 0.00 -13.67
CA GLY A 45 8.25 -1.45 -13.62
C GLY A 45 9.70 -1.83 -13.29
N TRP A 46 10.65 -0.91 -13.52
CA TRP A 46 12.06 -1.09 -13.14
C TRP A 46 12.32 -0.88 -11.64
N CYS A 47 11.35 -0.38 -10.85
CA CYS A 47 11.55 -0.18 -9.42
C CYS A 47 11.80 -1.48 -8.65
N SER A 48 11.34 -2.64 -9.15
CA SER A 48 11.68 -3.93 -8.57
C SER A 48 13.18 -4.24 -8.64
N LEU A 49 13.86 -3.83 -9.71
CA LEU A 49 15.32 -3.95 -9.86
C LEU A 49 16.04 -3.00 -8.89
N TYR A 50 15.53 -1.79 -8.73
CA TYR A 50 16.06 -0.83 -7.77
C TYR A 50 15.91 -1.32 -6.33
N ASP A 51 14.74 -1.87 -5.98
CA ASP A 51 14.49 -2.46 -4.66
C ASP A 51 15.43 -3.63 -4.40
N GLY A 52 15.61 -4.52 -5.38
CA GLY A 52 16.55 -5.64 -5.28
C GLY A 52 18.01 -5.20 -5.13
N TRP A 53 18.43 -4.17 -5.87
CA TRP A 53 19.75 -3.56 -5.70
C TRP A 53 19.94 -2.98 -4.29
N LYS A 54 18.93 -2.26 -3.78
CA LYS A 54 18.97 -1.65 -2.45
C LYS A 54 19.03 -2.72 -1.36
N GLN A 55 18.13 -3.71 -1.41
CA GLN A 55 18.07 -4.80 -0.43
C GLN A 55 19.40 -5.59 -0.35
N ALA A 56 20.03 -5.83 -1.50
CA ALA A 56 21.34 -6.47 -1.56
C ALA A 56 22.42 -5.61 -0.88
N GLY A 57 22.42 -4.30 -1.12
CA GLY A 57 23.31 -3.36 -0.43
C GLY A 57 23.09 -3.33 1.08
N ASP A 58 21.83 -3.25 1.52
CA ASP A 58 21.47 -3.28 2.93
C ASP A 58 21.90 -4.60 3.61
N THR A 59 21.84 -5.71 2.87
CA THR A 59 22.32 -7.03 3.35
C THR A 59 23.82 -7.02 3.55
N MET A 60 24.59 -6.52 2.58
CA MET A 60 26.06 -6.42 2.70
C MET A 60 26.46 -5.53 3.88
N ALA A 61 25.86 -4.33 3.99
CA ALA A 61 26.11 -3.40 5.07
C ALA A 61 25.70 -3.97 6.45
N SER A 62 24.70 -4.84 6.50
CA SER A 62 24.32 -5.55 7.72
C SER A 62 25.39 -6.55 8.16
N ILE A 63 25.91 -7.36 7.22
CA ILE A 63 26.95 -8.35 7.49
C ILE A 63 28.26 -7.66 7.91
N GLU A 64 28.66 -6.60 7.22
CA GLU A 64 29.84 -5.81 7.55
C GLU A 64 29.74 -5.16 8.93
N ARG A 65 28.56 -4.71 9.37
CA ARG A 65 28.35 -4.20 10.73
C ARG A 65 28.46 -5.29 11.79
N GLN A 66 28.05 -6.51 11.48
CA GLN A 66 28.08 -7.64 12.41
C GLN A 66 29.50 -8.20 12.61
N HIS A 67 30.29 -8.27 11.54
CA HIS A 67 31.59 -8.94 11.56
C HIS A 67 32.79 -8.00 11.36
N GLY A 68 32.54 -6.70 11.17
CA GLY A 68 33.56 -5.70 10.88
C GLY A 68 34.01 -5.72 9.41
N SER A 69 34.95 -4.84 9.07
CA SER A 69 35.40 -4.62 7.68
C SER A 69 36.40 -5.67 7.17
N LYS A 70 36.95 -6.53 8.03
CA LYS A 70 37.93 -7.55 7.65
C LYS A 70 37.23 -8.85 7.29
N VAL A 71 36.98 -9.05 6.00
CA VAL A 71 36.34 -10.27 5.48
C VAL A 71 37.04 -11.56 5.91
N THR A 72 38.37 -11.53 6.08
CA THR A 72 39.15 -12.71 6.51
C THR A 72 38.85 -13.20 7.93
N THR A 73 38.12 -12.42 8.73
CA THR A 73 37.71 -12.80 10.09
C THR A 73 36.25 -13.22 10.16
N TRP A 74 35.55 -13.27 9.03
CA TRP A 74 34.15 -13.64 8.97
C TRP A 74 34.00 -15.17 8.99
N PRO A 75 32.93 -15.69 9.58
CA PRO A 75 32.58 -17.09 9.38
C PRO A 75 32.15 -17.33 7.92
N ASP A 76 32.38 -18.55 7.41
CA ASP A 76 32.18 -18.89 5.99
C ASP A 76 30.75 -18.63 5.49
N ASP A 77 29.74 -18.80 6.36
CA ASP A 77 28.35 -18.54 6.04
C ASP A 77 28.07 -17.04 5.83
N ALA A 78 28.70 -16.18 6.63
CA ALA A 78 28.62 -14.73 6.48
C ALA A 78 29.26 -14.27 5.17
N TYR A 79 30.45 -14.78 4.84
CA TYR A 79 31.10 -14.52 3.56
C TYR A 79 30.21 -14.95 2.38
N THR A 80 29.71 -16.19 2.40
CA THR A 80 28.87 -16.73 1.33
C THR A 80 27.57 -15.93 1.15
N ARG A 81 26.99 -15.41 2.23
CA ARG A 81 25.80 -14.55 2.17
C ARG A 81 26.12 -13.17 1.61
N TRP A 82 27.24 -12.58 2.01
CA TRP A 82 27.70 -11.31 1.48
C TRP A 82 28.02 -11.40 -0.02
N GLU A 83 28.70 -12.46 -0.47
CA GLU A 83 29.04 -12.69 -1.87
C GLU A 83 27.78 -12.85 -2.74
N ARG A 84 26.78 -13.58 -2.25
CA ARG A 84 25.47 -13.68 -2.91
C ARG A 84 24.76 -12.32 -3.00
N ALA A 85 24.83 -11.51 -1.95
CA ALA A 85 24.26 -10.16 -1.96
C ALA A 85 25.02 -9.25 -2.94
N LEU A 86 26.35 -9.28 -2.96
CA LEU A 86 27.17 -8.53 -3.91
C LEU A 86 26.79 -8.87 -5.37
N THR A 87 26.71 -10.17 -5.67
CA THR A 87 26.31 -10.66 -7.00
C THR A 87 24.93 -10.13 -7.39
N ALA A 88 23.95 -10.22 -6.48
CA ALA A 88 22.62 -9.69 -6.72
C ALA A 88 22.62 -8.16 -6.93
N GLN A 89 23.43 -7.43 -6.16
CA GLN A 89 23.56 -5.98 -6.28
C GLN A 89 24.12 -5.61 -7.65
N MET A 90 25.21 -6.24 -8.08
CA MET A 90 25.83 -6.00 -9.39
C MET A 90 24.87 -6.33 -10.54
N ASN A 91 24.23 -7.50 -10.50
CA ASN A 91 23.27 -7.91 -11.55
C ASN A 91 22.09 -6.94 -11.68
N ASN A 92 21.54 -6.46 -10.56
CA ASN A 92 20.45 -5.48 -10.60
C ASN A 92 20.94 -4.11 -11.08
N ALA A 93 22.16 -3.70 -10.71
CA ALA A 93 22.76 -2.46 -11.20
C ALA A 93 22.98 -2.49 -12.71
N ASP A 94 23.53 -3.58 -13.25
CA ASP A 94 23.77 -3.73 -14.69
C ASP A 94 22.46 -3.71 -15.49
N ARG A 95 21.43 -4.41 -15.01
CA ARG A 95 20.09 -4.39 -15.62
C ARG A 95 19.46 -3.00 -15.60
N LEU A 96 19.74 -2.19 -14.56
CA LEU A 96 19.29 -0.80 -14.50
C LEU A 96 20.11 0.12 -15.41
N TRP A 97 21.41 -0.13 -15.57
CA TRP A 97 22.28 0.68 -16.42
C TRP A 97 22.06 0.43 -17.91
N GLY A 98 21.68 -0.79 -18.30
CA GLY A 98 21.33 -1.14 -19.68
C GLY A 98 19.98 -0.58 -20.15
N ARG A 99 19.20 0.05 -19.27
CA ARG A 99 17.88 0.61 -19.59
C ARG A 99 17.94 2.10 -19.91
N THR A 100 17.26 2.49 -20.98
CA THR A 100 17.12 3.88 -21.43
C THR A 100 15.98 4.63 -20.73
N ASP A 101 15.00 3.90 -20.21
CA ASP A 101 13.83 4.42 -19.48
C ASP A 101 14.08 4.63 -17.98
N VAL A 102 15.29 4.35 -17.51
CA VAL A 102 15.69 4.50 -16.11
C VAL A 102 16.50 5.79 -15.93
N PRO A 103 16.14 6.66 -14.98
CA PRO A 103 16.95 7.84 -14.67
C PRO A 103 18.40 7.49 -14.36
N LYS A 104 19.32 8.33 -14.83
CA LYS A 104 20.74 8.23 -14.45
C LYS A 104 20.88 8.67 -12.99
N GLY A 105 21.68 7.92 -12.23
CA GLY A 105 21.96 8.20 -10.82
C GLY A 105 20.99 7.52 -9.85
N TRP A 106 21.52 7.08 -8.71
CA TRP A 106 20.77 6.34 -7.70
C TRP A 106 19.71 7.17 -6.98
N ASP A 107 19.95 8.47 -6.75
CA ASP A 107 18.98 9.35 -6.08
C ASP A 107 17.76 9.64 -6.95
N ALA A 108 17.96 9.82 -8.27
CA ALA A 108 16.85 10.00 -9.19
C ALA A 108 15.98 8.75 -9.27
N ARG A 109 16.63 7.57 -9.27
CA ARG A 109 15.93 6.27 -9.18
C ARG A 109 15.16 6.14 -7.87
N ALA A 110 15.79 6.50 -6.75
CA ALA A 110 15.16 6.49 -5.44
C ALA A 110 13.90 7.35 -5.41
N ARG A 111 13.96 8.59 -5.94
CA ARG A 111 12.82 9.50 -5.99
C ARG A 111 11.67 8.97 -6.85
N ALA A 112 11.98 8.31 -7.96
CA ALA A 112 10.98 7.75 -8.86
C ALA A 112 10.32 6.45 -8.34
N CYS A 113 10.89 5.82 -7.31
CA CYS A 113 10.37 4.59 -6.72
C CYS A 113 9.75 4.75 -5.32
N ARG A 114 9.68 5.98 -4.80
CA ARG A 114 8.95 6.37 -3.59
C ARG A 114 7.47 6.58 -3.89
#